data_AF-A0AAV0AG11-F1
#
_entry.id   AF-A0AAV0AG11-F1
#
_cell.length_a   1.000
_cell.length_b   1.000
_cell.length_c   1.000
_cell.angle_alpha   90.00
_cell.angle_beta   90.00
_cell.angle_gamma   90.00
#
_symmetry.space_group_name_H-M   'P 1'
#
loop_
_entity.id
_entity.type
_entity.pdbx_description
1 polymer ?
#
loop_
_entity_poly.entity_id
_entity_poly.type
_entity_poly.pdbx_seq_one_letter_code
_entity_poly.pdbx_strand_id
1 'polypeptide(L)'
;HRIRFECHPSDTDRSGISQPGTIADKFIRDPFLYNFFIQSQASFIGTLCPSRYTALKDETNHTVDDLQNIANLVSSGFQRATKSVEIATPTYYANLVSTRAKKWYMSDCQLESQYSMSKTADIKLSTKVHLGP
;
A
#
# COMPACT_ATOMS: atom_id res chain seq x y z
N HIS A 1 11.62 -4.93 0.83
CA HIS A 1 12.50 -5.81 1.66
C HIS A 1 12.52 -7.23 1.08
N ARG A 2 13.56 -8.02 1.40
CA ARG A 2 13.78 -9.38 0.86
C ARG A 2 13.61 -10.52 1.88
N ILE A 3 13.07 -10.23 3.07
CA ILE A 3 12.88 -11.22 4.12
C ILE A 3 11.64 -12.06 3.81
N ARG A 4 11.71 -13.36 4.10
CA ARG A 4 10.63 -14.34 4.00
C ARG A 4 10.64 -15.18 5.28
N PHE A 5 9.47 -15.62 5.73
CA PHE A 5 9.38 -16.53 6.86
C PHE A 5 9.33 -17.95 6.34
N GLU A 6 10.26 -18.76 6.86
CA GLU A 6 10.25 -20.21 6.73
C GLU A 6 9.86 -20.75 8.10
N CYS A 7 8.90 -21.66 8.14
CA CYS A 7 8.43 -22.27 9.36
C CYS A 7 8.50 -23.79 9.24
N HIS A 8 8.68 -24.45 10.37
CA HIS A 8 8.68 -25.90 10.42
C HIS A 8 7.32 -26.42 9.95
N PRO A 9 7.23 -27.58 9.27
CA PRO A 9 5.96 -28.09 8.73
C PRO A 9 4.83 -28.20 9.77
N SER A 10 5.16 -28.41 11.05
CA SER A 10 4.19 -28.43 12.16
C SER A 10 3.48 -27.10 12.41
N ASP A 11 4.12 -25.99 12.04
CA ASP A 11 3.70 -24.61 12.36
C ASP A 11 3.23 -23.86 11.11
N THR A 12 2.93 -24.62 10.05
CA THR A 12 2.42 -24.10 8.77
C THR A 12 0.89 -24.13 8.75
N ASP A 13 0.30 -23.20 7.99
CA ASP A 13 -1.09 -23.28 7.55
C ASP A 13 -1.22 -24.31 6.41
N ARG A 14 -2.45 -24.62 5.98
CA ARG A 14 -2.79 -25.55 4.89
C ARG A 14 -2.05 -25.27 3.58
N SER A 15 -1.55 -24.05 3.39
CA SER A 15 -0.77 -23.62 2.23
C SER A 15 0.75 -23.81 2.38
N GLY A 16 1.24 -24.33 3.52
CA GLY A 16 2.66 -24.55 3.78
C GLY A 16 3.42 -23.29 4.20
N ILE A 17 2.71 -22.25 4.65
CA ILE A 17 3.27 -20.95 5.03
C ILE A 17 3.01 -20.71 6.50
N SER A 18 3.81 -19.86 7.13
CA SER A 18 3.64 -19.48 8.53
C SER A 18 2.22 -18.99 8.82
N GLN A 19 1.70 -19.33 10.00
CA GLN A 19 0.37 -18.96 10.43
C GLN A 19 0.17 -17.42 10.39
N PRO A 20 -1.03 -16.94 10.02
CA PRO A 20 -1.32 -15.51 10.11
C PRO A 20 -1.19 -15.02 11.55
N GLY A 21 -0.58 -13.85 11.72
CA GLY A 21 -0.23 -13.29 13.01
C GLY A 21 1.16 -13.67 13.52
N THR A 22 1.96 -14.42 12.77
CA THR A 22 3.35 -14.68 13.15
C THR A 22 4.20 -13.40 13.13
N ILE A 23 4.94 -13.17 14.21
CA ILE A 23 5.79 -11.99 14.42
C ILE A 23 7.23 -12.44 14.63
N ALA A 24 8.16 -11.74 13.98
CA ALA A 24 9.59 -11.90 14.19
C ALA A 24 10.21 -10.57 14.64
N ASP A 25 10.64 -10.52 15.90
CA ASP A 25 11.16 -9.31 16.55
C ASP A 25 12.44 -9.53 17.36
N LYS A 26 13.01 -10.74 17.44
CA LYS A 26 14.20 -11.02 18.28
C LYS A 26 15.52 -10.91 17.53
N PHE A 27 15.62 -11.54 16.36
CA PHE A 27 16.91 -11.74 15.67
C PHE A 27 17.12 -10.83 14.46
N ILE A 28 16.05 -10.25 13.91
CA ILE A 28 16.07 -9.44 12.68
C ILE A 28 15.64 -8.02 13.03
N ARG A 29 16.37 -7.38 13.94
CA ARG A 29 16.10 -6.01 14.38
C ARG A 29 17.21 -5.04 13.98
N ASP A 30 16.79 -3.81 13.77
CA ASP A 30 17.66 -2.66 13.71
C ASP A 30 18.26 -2.41 15.10
N PRO A 31 19.56 -2.08 15.20
CA PRO A 31 20.21 -1.89 16.49
C PRO A 31 19.81 -0.58 17.19
N PHE A 32 19.24 0.40 16.47
CA PHE A 32 18.93 1.72 17.00
C PHE A 32 17.42 1.97 17.12
N LEU A 33 16.65 1.46 16.16
CA LEU A 33 15.21 1.65 16.12
C LEU A 33 14.47 0.35 16.45
N TYR A 34 13.36 0.48 17.15
CA TYR A 34 12.49 -0.67 17.34
C TYR A 34 11.76 -1.00 16.04
N ASN A 35 11.98 -2.21 15.51
CA ASN A 35 11.28 -2.74 14.37
C ASN A 35 10.94 -4.21 14.54
N PHE A 36 9.90 -4.65 13.86
CA PHE A 36 9.47 -6.05 13.82
C PHE A 36 8.89 -6.38 12.45
N PHE A 37 8.87 -7.67 12.14
CA PHE A 37 8.23 -8.21 10.95
C PHE A 37 6.98 -8.98 11.37
N ILE A 38 5.88 -8.79 10.66
CA ILE A 38 4.62 -9.50 10.91
C ILE A 38 4.04 -10.02 9.60
N GLN A 39 3.54 -11.25 9.65
CA GLN A 39 2.74 -11.84 8.58
C GLN A 39 1.27 -11.88 9.02
N SER A 40 0.54 -10.79 8.79
CA SER A 40 -0.84 -10.62 9.27
C SER A 40 -1.90 -11.42 8.48
N GLN A 41 -1.62 -11.73 7.21
CA GLN A 41 -2.57 -12.41 6.32
C GLN A 41 -2.22 -13.89 6.10
N ALA A 42 -3.25 -14.70 5.90
CA ALA A 42 -3.09 -16.07 5.43
C ALA A 42 -2.80 -16.05 3.93
N SER A 43 -1.96 -16.95 3.47
CA SER A 43 -1.73 -17.10 2.03
C SER A 43 -2.46 -18.27 1.44
N PHE A 44 -2.84 -18.10 0.17
CA PHE A 44 -3.45 -19.17 -0.61
C PHE A 44 -2.43 -19.87 -1.52
N ILE A 45 -1.51 -19.13 -2.16
CA ILE A 45 -0.52 -19.67 -3.09
C ILE A 45 0.81 -18.91 -2.93
N GLY A 46 1.93 -19.63 -2.97
CA GLY A 46 3.29 -19.05 -3.03
C GLY A 46 3.88 -18.70 -1.66
N THR A 47 4.85 -17.79 -1.62
CA THR A 47 5.50 -17.35 -0.38
C THR A 47 5.13 -15.91 -0.06
N LEU A 48 4.69 -15.65 1.17
CA LEU A 48 4.37 -14.28 1.60
C LEU A 48 5.61 -13.47 1.93
N CYS A 49 5.53 -12.18 1.64
CA CYS A 49 6.43 -11.20 2.20
C CYS A 49 5.81 -10.70 3.52
N PRO A 50 6.46 -10.89 4.68
CA PRO A 50 6.01 -10.26 5.91
C PRO A 50 6.22 -8.76 5.82
N SER A 51 5.32 -8.00 6.44
CA SER A 51 5.41 -6.54 6.55
C SER A 51 6.36 -6.14 7.65
N ARG A 52 7.23 -5.17 7.37
CA ARG A 52 8.12 -4.56 8.37
C ARG A 52 7.51 -3.29 8.93
N TYR A 53 7.37 -3.25 10.25
CA TYR A 53 6.99 -2.05 11.00
C TYR A 53 8.21 -1.52 11.75
N THR A 54 8.37 -0.20 11.76
CA THR A 54 9.44 0.50 12.48
C THR A 54 8.81 1.62 13.28
N ALA A 55 9.00 1.60 14.60
CA ALA A 55 8.59 2.69 15.47
C ALA A 55 9.62 3.81 15.36
N LEU A 56 9.20 4.92 14.72
CA LEU A 56 10.04 6.11 14.56
C LEU A 56 9.91 7.06 15.75
N LYS A 57 8.71 7.13 16.33
CA LYS A 57 8.38 8.00 17.44
C LYS A 57 7.22 7.39 18.21
N ASP A 58 7.36 7.27 19.52
CA ASP A 58 6.31 6.86 20.45
C ASP A 58 6.25 7.88 21.60
N GLU A 59 5.10 8.51 21.77
CA GLU A 59 4.81 9.45 22.88
C GLU A 59 3.85 8.85 23.91
N THR A 60 3.29 7.67 23.59
CA THR A 60 2.22 7.00 24.31
C THR A 60 2.73 5.90 25.25
N ASN A 61 4.05 5.70 25.30
CA ASN A 61 4.73 4.68 26.10
C ASN A 61 4.13 3.28 25.90
N HIS A 62 3.90 2.90 24.65
CA HIS A 62 3.37 1.58 24.34
C HIS A 62 4.43 0.50 24.58
N THR A 63 4.00 -0.65 25.08
CA THR A 63 4.89 -1.80 25.13
C THR A 63 5.11 -2.35 23.71
N VAL A 64 6.18 -3.11 23.55
CA VAL A 64 6.47 -3.83 22.31
C VAL A 64 5.28 -4.70 21.88
N ASP A 65 4.68 -5.42 22.83
CA ASP A 65 3.55 -6.31 22.59
C ASP A 65 2.30 -5.51 22.18
N ASP A 66 2.08 -4.32 22.74
CA ASP A 66 0.97 -3.44 22.35
C ASP A 66 1.10 -3.02 20.88
N LEU A 67 2.29 -2.57 20.47
CA LEU A 67 2.54 -2.13 19.08
C LEU A 67 2.33 -3.27 18.08
N GLN A 68 2.78 -4.47 18.44
CA GLN A 68 2.60 -5.69 17.66
C GLN A 68 1.12 -6.06 17.52
N ASN A 69 0.38 -6.04 18.62
CA ASN A 69 -1.06 -6.33 18.66
C ASN A 69 -1.87 -5.31 17.86
N ILE A 70 -1.58 -4.02 18.04
CA ILE A 70 -2.22 -2.93 17.29
C ILE A 70 -1.98 -3.11 15.79
N ALA A 71 -0.74 -3.39 15.38
CA ALA A 71 -0.41 -3.60 13.97
C ALA A 71 -1.20 -4.78 13.37
N ASN A 72 -1.33 -5.89 14.10
CA ASN A 72 -2.11 -7.05 13.65
C ASN A 72 -3.62 -6.75 13.58
N LEU A 73 -4.15 -6.08 14.60
CA LEU A 73 -5.57 -5.69 14.69
C LEU A 73 -5.95 -4.73 13.55
N VAL A 74 -5.16 -3.69 13.34
CA VAL A 74 -5.39 -2.69 12.29
C VAL A 74 -5.32 -3.32 10.90
N SER A 75 -4.46 -4.31 10.69
CA SER A 75 -4.37 -5.05 9.42
C SER A 75 -5.58 -5.98 9.19
N SER A 76 -6.28 -6.38 10.26
CA SER A 76 -7.50 -7.19 10.17
C SER A 76 -8.77 -6.35 9.92
N GLY A 77 -8.73 -5.04 10.20
CA GLY A 77 -9.88 -4.12 10.07
C GLY A 77 -10.24 -3.68 8.64
N PHE A 78 -9.77 -4.36 7.61
CA PHE A 78 -9.98 -3.93 6.22
C PHE A 78 -11.41 -4.18 5.75
N GLN A 79 -12.17 -3.13 5.48
CA GLN A 79 -13.62 -3.25 5.23
C GLN A 79 -13.98 -3.84 3.87
N ARG A 80 -13.05 -3.85 2.89
CA ARG A 80 -13.35 -4.35 1.53
C ARG A 80 -13.19 -5.87 1.39
N ALA A 81 -12.66 -6.56 2.40
CA ALA A 81 -12.48 -8.01 2.39
C ALA A 81 -12.69 -8.59 3.79
N THR A 82 -13.19 -9.81 3.88
CA THR A 82 -13.34 -10.54 5.16
C THR A 82 -12.05 -11.25 5.59
N LYS A 83 -10.90 -10.72 5.17
CA LYS A 83 -9.58 -11.29 5.39
C LYS A 83 -8.62 -10.20 5.84
N SER A 84 -7.69 -10.56 6.72
CA SER A 84 -6.58 -9.69 7.09
C SER A 84 -5.71 -9.39 5.86
N VAL A 85 -5.17 -8.18 5.80
CA VAL A 85 -4.31 -7.70 4.72
C VAL A 85 -2.86 -7.63 5.18
N GLU A 86 -1.91 -7.64 4.24
CA GLU A 86 -0.46 -7.61 4.52
C GLU A 86 0.00 -6.37 5.30
N ILE A 87 -0.58 -5.20 4.99
CA ILE A 87 -0.18 -3.90 5.54
C ILE A 87 -1.33 -3.31 6.36
N ALA A 88 -1.02 -2.36 7.25
CA ALA A 88 -2.03 -1.66 8.02
C ALA A 88 -3.12 -1.06 7.10
N THR A 89 -4.38 -1.29 7.46
CA THR A 89 -5.56 -0.83 6.70
C THR A 89 -5.52 0.66 6.33
N PRO A 90 -5.13 1.60 7.22
CA PRO A 90 -5.01 3.02 6.87
C PRO A 90 -4.01 3.29 5.74
N THR A 91 -2.85 2.61 5.77
CA THR A 91 -1.83 2.72 4.71
C THR A 91 -2.38 2.22 3.37
N TYR A 92 -3.15 1.14 3.40
CA TYR A 92 -3.82 0.63 2.20
C TYR A 92 -4.82 1.65 1.65
N TYR A 93 -5.64 2.27 2.51
CA TYR A 93 -6.57 3.32 2.09
C TYR A 93 -5.86 4.56 1.54
N ALA A 94 -4.76 4.99 2.15
CA ALA A 94 -3.96 6.10 1.64
C ALA A 94 -3.45 5.83 0.21
N ASN A 95 -3.06 4.59 -0.09
CA ASN A 95 -2.66 4.19 -1.45
C ASN A 95 -3.83 4.24 -2.44
N LEU A 96 -5.03 3.81 -2.03
CA LEU A 96 -6.22 3.90 -2.87
C LEU A 96 -6.60 5.35 -3.17
N VAL A 97 -6.57 6.21 -2.15
CA VAL A 97 -6.84 7.64 -2.28
C VAL A 97 -5.80 8.29 -3.20
N SER A 98 -4.51 8.03 -3.00
CA SER A 98 -3.43 8.54 -3.84
C SER A 98 -3.60 8.11 -5.30
N THR A 99 -3.96 6.85 -5.54
CA THR A 99 -4.23 6.33 -6.89
C THR A 99 -5.42 7.02 -7.53
N ARG A 100 -6.48 7.28 -6.77
CA ARG A 100 -7.69 7.96 -7.26
C ARG A 100 -7.43 9.45 -7.54
N ALA A 101 -6.73 10.13 -6.64
CA ALA A 101 -6.32 11.53 -6.82
C ALA A 101 -5.46 11.69 -8.08
N LYS A 102 -4.50 10.79 -8.30
CA LYS A 102 -3.70 10.77 -9.52
C LYS A 102 -4.56 10.65 -10.78
N LYS A 103 -5.59 9.79 -10.76
CA LYS A 103 -6.50 9.65 -11.90
C LYS A 103 -7.25 10.93 -12.20
N TRP A 104 -7.77 11.61 -11.18
CA TRP A 104 -8.45 12.91 -11.36
C TRP A 104 -7.52 13.95 -11.95
N TYR A 105 -6.33 14.12 -11.38
CA TYR A 105 -5.33 15.05 -11.90
C TYR A 105 -4.98 14.78 -13.36
N MET A 106 -4.78 13.51 -13.73
CA MET A 106 -4.49 13.14 -15.12
C MET A 106 -5.67 13.39 -16.07
N SER A 107 -6.91 13.15 -15.63
CA SER A 107 -8.10 13.45 -16.41
C SER A 107 -8.25 14.94 -16.65
N ASP A 108 -8.02 15.78 -15.65
CA ASP A 108 -8.09 17.23 -15.77
C ASP A 108 -7.03 17.77 -16.74
N CYS A 109 -5.78 17.31 -16.62
CA CYS A 109 -4.72 17.64 -17.57
C CYS A 109 -5.04 17.18 -19.01
N GLN A 110 -5.68 16.02 -19.17
CA GLN A 110 -6.10 15.55 -20.49
C GLN A 110 -7.18 16.44 -21.08
N LEU A 111 -8.17 16.86 -20.28
CA LEU A 111 -9.22 17.78 -20.71
C LEU A 111 -8.65 19.15 -21.10
N GLU A 112 -7.70 19.70 -20.34
CA GLU A 112 -7.01 20.94 -20.68
C GLU A 112 -6.21 20.83 -21.99
N SER A 113 -5.54 19.69 -22.20
CA SER A 113 -4.80 19.43 -23.43
C SER A 113 -5.74 19.33 -24.65
N GLN A 114 -6.89 18.69 -24.49
CA GLN A 114 -7.92 18.58 -25.54
C GLN A 114 -8.55 19.93 -25.86
N TYR A 115 -8.87 20.73 -24.84
CA TYR A 115 -9.42 22.08 -25.01
C TYR A 115 -8.43 23.04 -25.67
N SER A 116 -7.14 22.97 -25.33
CA SER A 116 -6.10 23.80 -25.96
C SER A 116 -5.88 23.42 -27.44
N MET A 117 -5.95 22.12 -27.74
CA MET A 117 -5.88 21.61 -29.12
C MET A 117 -7.10 22.04 -29.95
N SER A 118 -8.31 22.00 -29.38
CA SER A 118 -9.53 22.44 -30.08
C SER A 118 -9.50 23.94 -30.37
N LYS A 119 -9.12 24.77 -29.39
CA LYS A 119 -8.95 26.23 -29.61
C LYS A 119 -7.94 26.53 -30.71
N THR A 120 -6.83 25.81 -30.75
CA THR A 120 -5.81 26.00 -31.79
C THR A 120 -6.33 25.59 -33.17
N ALA A 121 -7.17 24.56 -33.25
CA ALA A 121 -7.83 24.14 -34.49
C ALA A 121 -8.87 25.19 -34.96
N ASP A 122 -9.68 25.73 -34.06
CA ASP A 122 -10.70 26.74 -34.36
C ASP A 122 -10.08 28.06 -34.84
N ILE A 123 -8.99 28.51 -34.21
CA ILE A 123 -8.23 29.70 -34.63
C ILE A 123 -7.69 29.52 -36.05
N LYS A 124 -7.08 28.37 -36.35
CA LYS A 124 -6.55 28.06 -37.70
C LYS A 124 -7.63 27.99 -38.77
N LEU A 125 -8.84 27.55 -38.42
CA LEU A 125 -9.97 27.54 -39.33
C LEU A 125 -10.42 28.97 -39.66
N SER A 126 -10.50 29.84 -38.65
CA SER A 126 -10.90 31.25 -38.80
C SER A 126 -9.88 32.09 -39.59
N THR A 127 -8.57 31.85 -39.42
CA THR A 127 -7.53 32.58 -40.18
C THR A 127 -7.49 32.19 -41.66
N LYS A 128 -7.97 31.00 -42.02
CA LYS A 128 -8.02 30.51 -43.42
C LYS A 128 -9.15 31.14 -44.25
N VAL A 129 -10.11 31.83 -43.64
CA VAL A 129 -11.25 32.45 -44.34
C VAL A 129 -10.89 33.84 -44.91
N HIS A 130 -9.73 34.40 -44.58
CA HIS A 130 -9.35 35.77 -44.98
C HIS A 130 -8.32 35.87 -46.13
N LEU A 131 -8.15 34.83 -46.95
CA LEU A 131 -7.29 34.88 -48.14
C LEU A 131 -8.10 34.47 -49.38
N GLY A 132 -8.92 35.40 -49.85
CA GLY A 132 -9.42 35.44 -51.23
C GLY A 132 -8.67 36.55 -52.00
N PRO A 133 -8.47 36.38 -53.32
CA PRO A 133 -7.67 37.28 -54.16
C PRO A 133 -8.21 38.71 -54.23
#